data_AF-A0A934V8M9-F1
#
_entry.id   AF-A0A934V8M9-F1
#
_cell.length_a   1.000
_cell.length_b   1.000
_cell.length_c   1.000
_cell.angle_alpha   90.00
_cell.angle_beta   90.00
_cell.angle_gamma   90.00
#
_symmetry.space_group_name_H-M   'P 1'
#
loop_
_entity.id
_entity.type
_entity.pdbx_description
1 polymer ?
#
loop_
_entity_poly.entity_id
_entity_poly.type
_entity_poly.pdbx_seq_one_letter_code
_entity_poly.pdbx_strand_id
1 'polypeptide(L)'
;MTTIDTPAAEGGSETAIAPAKIAINDLSRVFHGRKQDVVALDKIQIDIPAGQFRDTVGHYLDKTGLSQFADAYPHQLSGGMRQRVSIARAFANDPEVLLMDEPFSALDEQNKTLLQEELLRVWEENRKTVVYITHSVDEAVTLGDRIMVMTARPGTAKTFVDVPFERPRDVLGLRHAPEYGDMVFTIWEYLRDEVTRSQKIAAPRATGIKRRFLSRR
;
A
#
# COMPACT_ATOMS: atom_id res chain seq x y z
N MET A 1 7.65 63.61 14.30
CA MET A 1 7.91 63.94 15.71
C MET A 1 7.05 63.00 16.54
N THR A 2 7.58 62.15 17.42
CA THR A 2 8.98 61.95 17.85
C THR A 2 9.18 60.48 18.29
N THR A 3 10.44 60.03 18.30
CA THR A 3 10.97 58.69 18.63
C THR A 3 10.89 58.29 20.12
N ILE A 4 11.51 57.14 20.44
CA ILE A 4 11.91 56.58 21.77
C ILE A 4 10.86 55.56 22.30
N ASP A 5 11.20 54.32 22.72
CA ASP A 5 12.52 53.67 22.96
C ASP A 5 12.59 52.17 22.56
N THR A 6 13.73 51.51 22.80
CA THR A 6 13.91 50.04 22.93
C THR A 6 14.52 49.71 24.30
N PRO A 7 14.07 48.64 24.99
CA PRO A 7 14.92 47.95 25.96
C PRO A 7 15.19 46.50 25.54
N ALA A 8 16.46 46.10 25.61
CA ALA A 8 16.86 44.70 25.57
C ALA A 8 16.73 44.08 26.98
N ALA A 9 16.28 42.83 27.05
CA ALA A 9 16.42 41.99 28.24
C ALA A 9 16.58 40.53 27.82
N GLU A 10 17.67 39.91 28.25
CA GLU A 10 17.93 38.48 28.08
C GLU A 10 17.04 37.68 29.05
N GLY A 11 16.60 36.49 28.63
CA GLY A 11 15.81 35.61 29.48
C GLY A 11 15.40 34.35 28.72
N GLY A 12 16.15 33.26 28.91
CA GLY A 12 15.85 31.99 28.25
C GLY A 12 14.61 31.31 28.82
N SER A 13 13.68 30.93 27.95
CA SER A 13 12.68 29.91 28.24
C SER A 13 12.31 29.13 26.97
N GLU A 14 12.78 27.89 26.92
CA GLU A 14 12.00 26.71 26.51
C GLU A 14 10.81 26.96 25.56
N THR A 15 11.07 27.35 24.31
CA THR A 15 10.04 27.36 23.28
C THR A 15 9.75 25.93 22.85
N ALA A 16 8.66 25.41 23.41
CA ALA A 16 8.13 24.09 23.13
C ALA A 16 8.10 23.76 21.63
N ILE A 17 8.47 22.52 21.28
CA ILE A 17 8.33 21.99 19.93
C ILE A 17 6.83 22.00 19.59
N ALA A 18 6.39 23.00 18.83
CA ALA A 18 5.03 23.05 18.33
C ALA A 18 4.79 21.80 17.45
N PRO A 19 3.79 20.94 17.77
CA PRO A 19 3.55 19.74 17.00
C PRO A 19 3.14 20.12 15.58
N ALA A 20 3.95 19.70 14.60
CA ALA A 20 3.84 20.17 13.22
C ALA A 20 2.49 19.80 12.60
N LYS A 21 1.79 20.82 12.07
CA LYS A 21 0.70 20.68 11.10
C LYS A 21 1.15 19.75 9.96
N ILE A 22 0.23 18.98 9.37
CA ILE A 22 0.50 18.57 7.98
C ILE A 22 0.47 19.85 7.15
N ALA A 23 1.65 20.42 6.93
CA ALA A 23 1.88 21.07 5.66
C ALA A 23 1.77 19.97 4.60
N ILE A 24 1.05 20.21 3.50
CA ILE A 24 0.91 19.21 2.44
C ILE A 24 2.31 18.90 1.82
N ASN A 25 3.29 19.81 1.97
CA ASN A 25 4.71 19.60 1.68
C ASN A 25 5.42 18.57 2.61
N ASP A 26 4.82 18.21 3.76
CA ASP A 26 5.37 17.28 4.76
C ASP A 26 4.95 15.81 4.52
N LEU A 27 4.28 15.50 3.40
CA LEU A 27 3.94 14.13 2.96
C LEU A 27 5.17 13.20 2.80
N SER A 28 6.36 13.78 2.74
CA SER A 28 7.67 13.09 2.77
C SER A 28 8.14 12.71 4.19
N ARG A 29 7.72 13.46 5.22
CA ARG A 29 8.14 13.28 6.63
C ARG A 29 7.19 12.41 7.45
N VAL A 30 5.93 12.26 7.04
CA VAL A 30 4.97 11.36 7.71
C VAL A 30 5.39 9.88 7.67
N PHE A 31 6.35 9.49 6.82
CA PHE A 31 6.66 8.08 6.51
C PHE A 31 8.14 7.66 6.56
N HIS A 32 8.88 8.12 7.58
CA HIS A 32 10.23 7.59 7.89
C HIS A 32 10.21 6.34 8.82
N GLY A 33 9.04 5.75 9.07
CA GLY A 33 8.85 4.65 10.04
C GLY A 33 8.36 3.33 9.45
N ARG A 34 9.30 2.43 9.14
CA ARG A 34 9.20 0.95 9.02
C ARG A 34 8.00 0.34 8.25
N LYS A 35 8.35 -0.34 7.14
CA LYS A 35 7.51 -0.95 6.09
C LYS A 35 6.74 0.08 5.25
N GLN A 36 6.89 -0.04 3.93
CA GLN A 36 6.24 0.80 2.92
C GLN A 36 5.56 -0.14 1.94
N ASP A 37 4.23 -0.22 2.03
CA ASP A 37 3.43 -1.19 1.29
C ASP A 37 2.93 -0.60 -0.06
N VAL A 38 3.24 0.68 -0.33
CA VAL A 38 3.02 1.38 -1.61
C VAL A 38 4.24 2.27 -1.88
N VAL A 39 4.93 2.03 -3.00
CA VAL A 39 6.17 2.68 -3.40
C VAL A 39 6.11 3.09 -4.86
N ALA A 40 6.10 4.40 -5.15
CA ALA A 40 6.39 4.87 -6.51
C ALA A 40 7.85 4.52 -6.84
N LEU A 41 8.10 3.85 -7.97
CA LEU A 41 9.45 3.36 -8.30
C LEU A 41 10.36 4.41 -8.96
N ASP A 42 9.89 5.66 -9.10
CA ASP A 42 10.71 6.77 -9.54
C ASP A 42 11.15 7.65 -8.35
N LYS A 43 12.46 7.91 -8.25
CA LYS A 43 13.06 8.74 -7.20
C LYS A 43 13.12 10.19 -7.67
N ILE A 44 12.03 10.92 -7.55
CA ILE A 44 12.00 12.34 -7.88
C ILE A 44 11.55 13.16 -6.67
N GLN A 45 12.42 14.07 -6.21
CA GLN A 45 11.98 15.20 -5.39
C GLN A 45 11.05 16.06 -6.23
N ILE A 46 9.80 16.17 -5.79
CA ILE A 46 8.75 16.84 -6.54
C ILE A 46 8.89 18.36 -6.39
N ASP A 47 9.56 18.99 -7.36
CA ASP A 47 9.46 20.43 -7.64
C ASP A 47 8.21 20.71 -8.47
N ILE A 48 7.01 20.43 -7.92
CA ILE A 48 5.77 20.98 -8.49
C ILE A 48 5.70 22.47 -8.11
N PRO A 49 5.52 23.39 -9.07
CA PRO A 49 5.28 24.80 -8.78
C PRO A 49 4.09 24.97 -7.83
N ALA A 50 4.25 25.78 -6.78
CA ALA A 50 3.32 25.83 -5.63
C ALA A 50 1.83 26.08 -5.97
N GLY A 51 1.52 26.64 -7.15
CA GLY A 51 0.15 26.71 -7.69
C GLY A 51 -0.40 25.34 -8.08
N GLN A 52 0.28 24.64 -9.00
CA GLN A 52 -0.14 23.32 -9.51
C GLN A 52 -0.20 22.24 -8.41
N PHE A 53 0.57 22.40 -7.33
CA PHE A 53 0.59 21.46 -6.22
C PHE A 53 -0.75 21.36 -5.51
N ARG A 54 -1.44 22.50 -5.31
CA ARG A 54 -2.76 22.53 -4.67
C ARG A 54 -3.82 21.89 -5.56
N ASP A 55 -3.76 22.13 -6.86
CA ASP A 55 -4.73 21.59 -7.81
C ASP A 55 -4.59 20.06 -7.93
N THR A 56 -3.34 19.56 -8.03
CA THR A 56 -3.04 18.12 -8.08
C THR A 56 -3.46 17.41 -6.79
N VAL A 57 -3.11 17.95 -5.62
CA VAL A 57 -3.51 17.36 -4.35
C VAL A 57 -5.02 17.44 -4.13
N GLY A 58 -5.65 18.56 -4.52
CA GLY A 58 -7.10 18.74 -4.48
C GLY A 58 -7.82 17.67 -5.32
N HIS A 59 -7.35 17.41 -6.54
CA HIS A 59 -7.89 16.36 -7.42
C HIS A 59 -7.89 14.99 -6.72
N TYR A 60 -6.75 14.51 -6.23
CA TYR A 60 -6.67 13.17 -5.63
C TYR A 60 -7.32 13.07 -4.23
N LEU A 61 -7.41 14.16 -3.47
CA LEU A 61 -8.22 14.21 -2.25
C LEU A 61 -9.71 14.14 -2.56
N ASP A 62 -10.17 14.75 -3.65
CA ASP A 62 -11.57 14.68 -4.08
C ASP A 62 -11.95 13.27 -4.51
N LYS A 63 -11.14 12.65 -5.38
CA LYS A 63 -11.35 11.24 -5.80
C LYS A 63 -11.50 10.31 -4.61
N THR A 64 -10.54 10.34 -3.68
CA THR A 64 -10.55 9.48 -2.50
C THR A 64 -11.60 9.84 -1.42
N GLY A 65 -12.42 10.87 -1.65
CA GLY A 65 -13.46 11.31 -0.71
C GLY A 65 -12.90 11.95 0.57
N LEU A 66 -11.73 12.58 0.48
CA LEU A 66 -10.96 13.15 1.58
C LEU A 66 -10.79 14.68 1.53
N SER A 67 -11.45 15.40 0.61
CA SER A 67 -11.40 16.87 0.51
C SER A 67 -11.64 17.60 1.84
N GLN A 68 -12.59 17.12 2.66
CA GLN A 68 -12.89 17.68 3.99
C GLN A 68 -11.79 17.44 5.05
N PHE A 69 -10.79 16.62 4.75
CA PHE A 69 -9.67 16.27 5.63
C PHE A 69 -8.32 16.80 5.13
N ALA A 70 -8.32 17.75 4.18
CA ALA A 70 -7.10 18.32 3.61
C ALA A 70 -6.14 18.93 4.66
N ASP A 71 -6.68 19.50 5.75
CA ASP A 71 -5.92 20.08 6.86
C ASP A 71 -5.75 19.13 8.08
N ALA A 72 -6.22 17.88 7.99
CA ALA A 72 -6.22 16.94 9.11
C ALA A 72 -4.86 16.26 9.31
N TYR A 73 -4.46 16.00 10.56
CA TYR A 73 -3.17 15.39 10.91
C TYR A 73 -3.22 13.85 10.79
N PRO A 74 -2.08 13.12 10.63
CA PRO A 74 -2.11 11.69 10.31
C PRO A 74 -2.70 10.84 11.46
N HIS A 75 -2.59 11.35 12.69
CA HIS A 75 -3.16 10.78 13.91
C HIS A 75 -4.66 11.07 14.09
N GLN A 76 -5.22 12.04 13.34
CA GLN A 76 -6.67 12.35 13.31
C GLN A 76 -7.42 11.54 12.25
N LEU A 77 -6.71 10.96 11.28
CA LEU A 77 -7.26 10.08 10.25
C LEU A 77 -7.50 8.66 10.81
N SER A 78 -8.52 7.95 10.31
CA SER A 78 -8.66 6.51 10.54
C SER A 78 -7.61 5.71 9.76
N GLY A 79 -7.52 4.39 10.01
CA GLY A 79 -6.61 3.51 9.26
C GLY A 79 -6.88 3.55 7.74
N GLY A 80 -8.12 3.29 7.33
CA GLY A 80 -8.52 3.35 5.92
C GLY A 80 -8.43 4.75 5.30
N MET A 81 -8.52 5.82 6.10
CA MET A 81 -8.28 7.20 5.61
C MET A 81 -6.79 7.45 5.35
N ARG A 82 -5.88 7.07 6.27
CA ARG A 82 -4.43 7.12 6.01
C ARG A 82 -4.05 6.33 4.76
N GLN A 83 -4.70 5.20 4.54
CA GLN A 83 -4.46 4.35 3.39
C GLN A 83 -4.92 4.98 2.07
N ARG A 84 -6.12 5.58 2.06
CA ARG A 84 -6.58 6.43 0.94
C ARG A 84 -5.62 7.58 0.64
N VAL A 85 -5.12 8.29 1.66
CA VAL A 85 -4.07 9.32 1.46
C VAL A 85 -2.80 8.74 0.85
N SER A 86 -2.38 7.53 1.25
CA SER A 86 -1.19 6.88 0.68
C SER A 86 -1.37 6.53 -0.81
N ILE A 87 -2.56 6.05 -1.19
CA ILE A 87 -2.93 5.78 -2.60
C ILE A 87 -2.96 7.11 -3.38
N ALA A 88 -3.71 8.10 -2.90
CA ALA A 88 -3.80 9.43 -3.50
C ALA A 88 -2.41 10.04 -3.76
N ARG A 89 -1.52 10.00 -2.77
CA ARG A 89 -0.12 10.45 -2.89
C ARG A 89 0.65 9.66 -3.97
N ALA A 90 0.47 8.35 -4.03
CA ALA A 90 1.19 7.52 -4.99
C ALA A 90 0.83 7.85 -6.45
N PHE A 91 -0.43 8.20 -6.72
CA PHE A 91 -0.88 8.69 -8.03
C PHE A 91 -0.58 10.19 -8.26
N ALA A 92 -0.63 11.03 -7.22
CA ALA A 92 -0.31 12.46 -7.29
C ALA A 92 1.15 12.75 -7.69
N ASN A 93 2.06 11.78 -7.51
CA ASN A 93 3.43 11.84 -7.98
C ASN A 93 3.57 11.60 -9.52
N ASP A 94 2.46 11.32 -10.21
CA ASP A 94 2.36 10.94 -11.63
C ASP A 94 3.37 9.90 -12.15
N PRO A 95 3.74 8.84 -11.39
CA PRO A 95 4.83 7.94 -11.75
C PRO A 95 4.54 7.18 -13.05
N GLU A 96 5.59 6.87 -13.82
CA GLU A 96 5.49 5.94 -14.96
C GLU A 96 5.13 4.52 -14.48
N VAL A 97 5.73 4.09 -13.36
CA VAL A 97 5.53 2.78 -12.73
C VAL A 97 5.30 2.91 -11.23
N LEU A 98 4.21 2.29 -10.75
CA LEU A 98 3.83 2.23 -9.34
C LEU A 98 3.96 0.80 -8.83
N LEU A 99 4.74 0.60 -7.76
CA LEU A 99 4.83 -0.68 -7.05
C LEU A 99 3.96 -0.66 -5.80
N MET A 100 3.21 -1.72 -5.57
CA MET A 100 2.48 -1.97 -4.33
C MET A 100 2.88 -3.33 -3.77
N ASP A 101 3.28 -3.38 -2.51
CA ASP A 101 3.75 -4.58 -1.82
C ASP A 101 2.84 -4.89 -0.63
N GLU A 102 1.86 -5.78 -0.86
CA GLU A 102 0.81 -6.18 0.09
C GLU A 102 0.03 -5.02 0.75
N PRO A 103 -0.42 -3.98 0.01
CA PRO A 103 -0.98 -2.77 0.61
C PRO A 103 -2.20 -3.06 1.51
N PHE A 104 -3.08 -3.98 1.12
CA PHE A 104 -4.33 -4.24 1.84
C PHE A 104 -4.21 -5.33 2.93
N SER A 105 -3.00 -5.85 3.20
CA SER A 105 -2.76 -6.96 4.14
C SER A 105 -3.20 -6.71 5.58
N ALA A 106 -3.22 -5.45 6.02
CA ALA A 106 -3.58 -5.06 7.39
C ALA A 106 -5.07 -4.69 7.59
N LEU A 107 -5.92 -4.92 6.58
CA LEU A 107 -7.33 -4.50 6.57
C LEU A 107 -8.30 -5.67 6.76
N ASP A 108 -9.47 -5.37 7.31
CA ASP A 108 -10.63 -6.25 7.18
C ASP A 108 -11.20 -6.23 5.75
N GLU A 109 -11.90 -7.29 5.37
CA GLU A 109 -12.40 -7.49 4.00
C GLU A 109 -13.40 -6.42 3.52
N GLN A 110 -14.14 -5.75 4.43
CA GLN A 110 -15.07 -4.67 4.03
C GLN A 110 -14.28 -3.41 3.63
N ASN A 111 -13.38 -2.94 4.50
CA ASN A 111 -12.53 -1.79 4.20
C ASN A 111 -11.59 -2.06 3.02
N LYS A 112 -11.07 -3.28 2.89
CA LYS A 112 -10.27 -3.74 1.75
C LYS A 112 -11.05 -3.67 0.43
N THR A 113 -12.29 -4.16 0.39
CA THR A 113 -13.12 -4.11 -0.83
C THR A 113 -13.37 -2.66 -1.27
N LEU A 114 -13.73 -1.77 -0.34
CA LEU A 114 -13.91 -0.34 -0.64
C LEU A 114 -12.62 0.33 -1.15
N LEU A 115 -11.47 -0.04 -0.60
CA LEU A 115 -10.16 0.47 -1.02
C LEU A 115 -9.69 -0.10 -2.37
N GLN A 116 -10.08 -1.33 -2.72
CA GLN A 116 -9.84 -1.91 -4.04
C GLN A 116 -10.65 -1.20 -5.11
N GLU A 117 -11.95 -0.98 -4.89
CA GLU A 117 -12.78 -0.19 -5.82
C GLU A 117 -12.20 1.23 -6.03
N GLU A 118 -11.74 1.86 -4.95
CA GLU A 118 -11.18 3.20 -5.00
C GLU A 118 -9.84 3.24 -5.74
N LEU A 119 -8.97 2.25 -5.53
CA LEU A 119 -7.76 2.06 -6.32
C LEU A 119 -8.07 1.92 -7.81
N LEU A 120 -9.08 1.13 -8.17
CA LEU A 120 -9.52 0.97 -9.56
C LEU A 120 -10.07 2.27 -10.15
N ARG A 121 -10.92 2.99 -9.41
CA ARG A 121 -11.47 4.30 -9.82
C ARG A 121 -10.37 5.31 -10.13
N VAL A 122 -9.36 5.45 -9.26
CA VAL A 122 -8.22 6.35 -9.48
C VAL A 122 -7.32 5.88 -10.61
N TRP A 123 -7.11 4.56 -10.76
CA TRP A 123 -6.26 3.99 -11.79
C TRP A 123 -6.81 4.15 -13.21
N GLU A 124 -8.14 4.02 -13.40
CA GLU A 124 -8.77 4.14 -14.74
C GLU A 124 -8.57 5.50 -15.41
N GLU A 125 -8.35 6.58 -14.65
CA GLU A 125 -8.14 7.93 -15.21
C GLU A 125 -6.82 8.03 -15.98
N ASN A 126 -5.75 7.44 -15.42
CA ASN A 126 -4.38 7.64 -15.90
C ASN A 126 -3.73 6.36 -16.46
N ARG A 127 -4.31 5.18 -16.20
CA ARG A 127 -3.87 3.84 -16.63
C ARG A 127 -2.36 3.61 -16.53
N LYS A 128 -1.76 4.10 -15.45
CA LYS A 128 -0.33 3.96 -15.15
C LYS A 128 0.04 2.49 -14.99
N THR A 129 1.30 2.14 -15.24
CA THR A 129 1.76 0.76 -15.02
C THR A 129 1.83 0.48 -13.53
N VAL A 130 1.06 -0.51 -13.06
CA VAL A 130 1.07 -0.93 -11.65
C VAL A 130 1.63 -2.34 -11.54
N VAL A 131 2.65 -2.52 -10.71
CA VAL A 131 3.11 -3.83 -10.25
C VAL A 131 2.55 -4.05 -8.86
N TYR A 132 1.61 -4.99 -8.74
CA TYR A 132 0.90 -5.28 -7.50
C TYR A 132 1.33 -6.65 -6.96
N ILE A 133 1.95 -6.67 -5.78
CA ILE A 133 2.41 -7.88 -5.08
C ILE A 133 1.41 -8.19 -3.96
N THR A 134 0.97 -9.44 -3.89
CA THR A 134 0.03 -9.92 -2.87
C THR A 134 0.12 -11.43 -2.66
N HIS A 135 -0.25 -11.88 -1.47
CA HIS A 135 -0.51 -13.29 -1.16
C HIS A 135 -1.98 -13.69 -1.37
N SER A 136 -2.87 -12.76 -1.76
CA SER A 136 -4.30 -13.00 -1.97
C SER A 136 -4.61 -13.26 -3.45
N VAL A 137 -5.14 -14.44 -3.76
CA VAL A 137 -5.63 -14.78 -5.11
C VAL A 137 -6.79 -13.87 -5.53
N ASP A 138 -7.68 -13.54 -4.60
CA ASP A 138 -8.82 -12.66 -4.83
C ASP A 138 -8.39 -11.25 -5.26
N GLU A 139 -7.39 -10.67 -4.59
CA GLU A 139 -6.78 -9.40 -5.01
C GLU A 139 -6.15 -9.50 -6.41
N ALA A 140 -5.41 -10.57 -6.68
CA ALA A 140 -4.73 -10.76 -7.97
C ALA A 140 -5.74 -10.83 -9.14
N VAL A 141 -6.85 -11.55 -8.97
CA VAL A 141 -7.91 -11.66 -10.00
C VAL A 141 -8.73 -10.37 -10.10
N THR A 142 -9.09 -9.76 -8.98
CA THR A 142 -9.85 -8.50 -8.95
C THR A 142 -9.07 -7.37 -9.62
N LEU A 143 -7.80 -7.18 -9.25
CA LEU A 143 -7.02 -5.99 -9.61
C LEU A 143 -6.15 -6.17 -10.85
N GLY A 144 -5.69 -7.37 -11.18
CA GLY A 144 -4.70 -7.62 -12.23
C GLY A 144 -5.29 -7.83 -13.63
N ASP A 145 -4.62 -7.31 -14.65
CA ASP A 145 -4.85 -7.71 -16.06
C ASP A 145 -4.03 -8.96 -16.43
N ARG A 146 -2.87 -9.12 -15.78
CA ARG A 146 -1.97 -10.28 -15.89
C ARG A 146 -1.40 -10.62 -14.53
N ILE A 147 -1.41 -11.90 -14.19
CA ILE A 147 -0.95 -12.44 -12.91
C ILE A 147 0.31 -13.27 -13.15
N MET A 148 1.39 -12.94 -12.45
CA MET A 148 2.61 -13.76 -12.43
C MET A 148 2.59 -14.64 -11.18
N VAL A 149 2.47 -15.96 -11.35
CA VAL A 149 2.63 -16.90 -10.23
C VAL A 149 4.12 -17.16 -10.01
N MET A 150 4.60 -17.05 -8.77
CA MET A 150 6.00 -17.29 -8.41
C MET A 150 6.21 -18.68 -7.78
N THR A 151 7.36 -19.29 -8.05
CA THR A 151 7.82 -20.51 -7.35
C THR A 151 8.26 -20.22 -5.93
N ALA A 152 8.14 -21.20 -5.02
CA ALA A 152 8.39 -20.98 -3.60
C ALA A 152 9.86 -20.62 -3.30
N ARG A 153 10.81 -21.47 -3.73
CA ARG A 153 12.28 -21.25 -3.67
C ARG A 153 13.00 -22.06 -4.76
N PRO A 154 13.92 -21.47 -5.55
CA PRO A 154 14.17 -20.02 -5.67
C PRO A 154 12.92 -19.28 -6.16
N GLY A 155 12.84 -17.97 -5.91
CA GLY A 155 11.73 -17.14 -6.38
C GLY A 155 11.88 -16.83 -7.86
N THR A 156 11.15 -17.54 -8.71
CA THR A 156 11.16 -17.40 -10.18
C THR A 156 9.74 -17.42 -10.72
N ALA A 157 9.51 -16.87 -11.91
CA ALA A 157 8.20 -16.95 -12.55
C ALA A 157 7.86 -18.42 -12.89
N LYS A 158 6.78 -18.94 -12.30
CA LYS A 158 6.25 -20.28 -12.57
C LYS A 158 5.39 -20.27 -13.83
N THR A 159 4.48 -19.30 -13.92
CA THR A 159 3.59 -19.10 -15.06
C THR A 159 3.05 -17.66 -15.06
N PHE A 160 2.53 -17.23 -16.20
CA PHE A 160 1.74 -16.01 -16.35
C PHE A 160 0.31 -16.41 -16.74
N VAL A 161 -0.68 -15.76 -16.14
CA VAL A 161 -2.10 -15.97 -16.41
C VAL A 161 -2.70 -14.62 -16.79
N ASP A 162 -3.28 -14.53 -17.99
CA ASP A 162 -4.05 -13.35 -18.41
C ASP A 162 -5.45 -13.40 -17.80
N VAL A 163 -5.95 -12.25 -17.34
CA VAL A 163 -7.24 -12.14 -16.64
C VAL A 163 -8.32 -11.69 -17.64
N PRO A 164 -9.32 -12.53 -17.97
CA PRO A 164 -10.26 -12.29 -19.07
C PRO A 164 -11.39 -11.31 -18.70
N PHE A 165 -11.21 -10.49 -17.67
CA PHE A 165 -12.23 -9.56 -17.17
C PHE A 165 -11.93 -8.15 -17.66
N GLU A 166 -12.83 -7.61 -18.48
CA GLU A 166 -12.72 -6.28 -19.06
C GLU A 166 -12.70 -5.16 -17.99
N ARG A 167 -12.36 -3.96 -18.44
CA ARG A 167 -12.25 -2.73 -17.64
C ARG A 167 -13.34 -1.73 -18.08
N PRO A 168 -13.99 -0.99 -17.16
CA PRO A 168 -13.76 -0.95 -15.72
C PRO A 168 -14.40 -2.13 -14.99
N ARG A 169 -13.81 -2.53 -13.85
CA ARG A 169 -14.31 -3.63 -13.02
C ARG A 169 -15.07 -3.11 -11.82
N ASP A 170 -16.30 -3.59 -11.64
CA ASP A 170 -16.99 -3.58 -10.35
C ASP A 170 -16.46 -4.77 -9.51
N VAL A 171 -15.86 -4.49 -8.34
CA VAL A 171 -15.26 -5.52 -7.49
C VAL A 171 -16.31 -6.51 -6.98
N LEU A 172 -17.49 -6.03 -6.58
CA LEU A 172 -18.54 -6.90 -6.03
C LEU A 172 -19.26 -7.68 -7.13
N GLY A 173 -19.63 -7.02 -8.22
CA GLY A 173 -20.23 -7.67 -9.39
C GLY A 173 -19.31 -8.72 -10.02
N LEU A 174 -18.01 -8.45 -10.11
CA LEU A 174 -17.02 -9.41 -10.64
C LEU A 174 -16.94 -10.68 -9.78
N ARG A 175 -16.91 -10.56 -8.45
CA ARG A 175 -16.86 -11.72 -7.54
C ARG A 175 -18.13 -12.58 -7.60
N HIS A 176 -19.23 -12.07 -8.15
CA HIS A 176 -20.48 -12.82 -8.37
C HIS A 176 -20.49 -13.58 -9.71
N ALA A 177 -19.57 -13.30 -10.64
CA ALA A 177 -19.50 -14.00 -11.92
C ALA A 177 -18.99 -15.46 -11.74
N PRO A 178 -19.64 -16.47 -12.35
CA PRO A 178 -19.16 -17.86 -12.27
C PRO A 178 -17.69 -18.03 -12.71
N GLU A 179 -17.30 -17.34 -13.77
CA GLU A 179 -15.97 -17.37 -14.38
C GLU A 179 -14.88 -16.85 -13.41
N TYR A 180 -15.25 -16.00 -12.44
CA TYR A 180 -14.35 -15.55 -11.39
C TYR A 180 -13.93 -16.71 -10.47
N GLY A 181 -14.89 -17.58 -10.10
CA GLY A 181 -14.63 -18.77 -9.29
C GLY A 181 -13.67 -19.74 -9.99
N ASP A 182 -13.88 -19.98 -11.29
CA ASP A 182 -13.02 -20.84 -12.10
C ASP A 182 -11.59 -20.28 -12.22
N MET A 183 -11.45 -18.96 -12.38
CA MET A 183 -10.14 -18.29 -12.42
C MET A 183 -9.42 -18.36 -11.07
N VAL A 184 -10.12 -18.06 -9.97
CA VAL A 184 -9.58 -18.18 -8.61
C VAL A 184 -9.11 -19.61 -8.33
N PHE A 185 -9.91 -20.62 -8.68
CA PHE A 185 -9.54 -22.03 -8.52
C PHE A 185 -8.29 -22.39 -9.35
N THR A 186 -8.23 -21.96 -10.61
CA THR A 186 -7.09 -22.21 -11.51
C THR A 186 -5.78 -21.64 -10.95
N ILE A 187 -5.79 -20.40 -10.45
CA ILE A 187 -4.62 -19.78 -9.84
C ILE A 187 -4.24 -20.47 -8.52
N TRP A 188 -5.24 -20.89 -7.74
CA TRP A 188 -5.02 -21.59 -6.49
C TRP A 188 -4.34 -22.95 -6.70
N GLU A 189 -4.70 -23.71 -7.74
CA GLU A 189 -4.00 -24.95 -8.11
C GLU A 189 -2.53 -24.69 -8.49
N TYR A 190 -2.21 -23.63 -9.24
CA TYR A 190 -0.80 -23.26 -9.49
C TYR A 190 -0.02 -22.94 -8.20
N LEU A 191 -0.67 -22.34 -7.20
CA LEU A 191 -0.05 -22.00 -5.90
C LEU A 191 0.06 -23.20 -4.95
N ARG A 192 -0.89 -24.16 -5.00
CA ARG A 192 -1.00 -25.30 -4.08
C ARG A 192 0.31 -26.09 -3.94
N ASP A 193 0.96 -26.37 -5.07
CA ASP A 193 2.27 -27.02 -5.11
C ASP A 193 3.36 -26.21 -4.39
N GLU A 194 3.38 -24.90 -4.59
CA GLU A 194 4.41 -23.99 -4.09
C GLU A 194 4.25 -23.75 -2.58
N VAL A 195 3.02 -23.57 -2.10
CA VAL A 195 2.71 -23.50 -0.66
C VAL A 195 3.13 -24.80 0.03
N THR A 196 2.82 -25.95 -0.56
CA THR A 196 3.20 -27.27 -0.03
C THR A 196 4.72 -27.45 0.01
N ARG A 197 5.44 -27.00 -1.03
CA ARG A 197 6.92 -26.99 -1.06
C ARG A 197 7.50 -26.08 0.02
N SER A 198 6.95 -24.87 0.17
CA SER A 198 7.38 -23.89 1.18
C SER A 198 7.27 -24.46 2.60
N GLN A 199 6.13 -25.07 2.95
CA GLN A 199 5.92 -25.68 4.27
C GLN A 199 6.87 -26.86 4.53
N LYS A 200 7.10 -27.74 3.55
CA LYS A 200 8.06 -28.86 3.67
C LYS A 200 9.51 -28.41 3.87
N ILE A 201 9.87 -27.24 3.36
CA ILE A 201 11.21 -26.63 3.51
C ILE A 201 11.31 -25.85 4.84
N ALA A 202 10.22 -25.25 5.32
CA ALA A 202 10.17 -24.51 6.57
C ALA A 202 10.09 -25.41 7.82
N ALA A 203 9.61 -26.64 7.69
CA ALA A 203 9.61 -27.63 8.76
C ALA A 203 11.06 -27.93 9.22
N PRO A 204 11.41 -27.69 10.50
CA PRO A 204 12.73 -28.08 11.01
C PRO A 204 12.90 -29.58 10.86
N ARG A 205 14.08 -30.03 10.41
CA ARG A 205 14.47 -31.44 10.57
C ARG A 205 14.38 -31.76 12.05
N ALA A 206 13.49 -32.68 12.43
CA ALA A 206 13.35 -33.13 13.81
C ALA A 206 14.64 -33.83 14.23
N THR A 207 15.57 -33.07 14.83
CA THR A 207 16.84 -33.59 15.34
C THR A 207 16.54 -34.62 16.40
N GLY A 208 16.78 -35.90 16.08
CA GLY A 208 16.37 -37.01 16.93
C GLY A 208 17.03 -36.95 18.30
N ILE A 209 16.27 -36.53 19.32
CA ILE A 209 16.66 -36.66 20.71
C ILE A 209 16.68 -38.16 21.03
N LYS A 210 17.85 -38.78 20.91
CA LYS A 210 18.08 -40.15 21.37
C LYS A 210 17.78 -40.20 22.87
N ARG A 211 16.66 -40.82 23.25
CA ARG A 211 16.40 -41.25 24.63
C ARG A 211 17.47 -42.25 25.05
N ARG A 212 18.56 -41.76 25.62
CA ARG A 212 19.60 -42.59 26.23
C ARG A 212 19.15 -42.99 27.63
N PHE A 213 18.32 -44.04 27.69
CA PHE A 213 18.16 -44.83 28.90
C PHE A 213 19.54 -45.24 29.40
N LEU A 214 19.84 -44.95 30.67
CA LEU A 214 20.91 -45.59 31.42
C LEU A 214 20.50 -45.67 32.88
N SER A 215 19.82 -46.79 33.18
CA SER A 215 19.81 -47.34 34.53
C SER A 215 21.26 -47.60 34.97
N ARG A 216 21.60 -47.20 36.20
CA ARG A 216 22.35 -48.04 37.15
C ARG A 216 22.46 -47.39 38.54
N ARG A 217 21.86 -48.09 39.52
CA ARG A 217 22.11 -48.08 40.97
C ARG A 217 21.77 -46.80 41.72
#